data_AF-A0AAU3EXC5-F1
#
_entry.id   AF-A0AAU3EXC5-F1
#
_cell.length_a   1.000
_cell.length_b   1.000
_cell.length_c   1.000
_cell.angle_alpha   90.00
_cell.angle_beta   90.00
_cell.angle_gamma   90.00
#
_symmetry.space_group_name_H-M   'P 1'
#
loop_
_entity.id
_entity.type
_entity.pdbx_description
1 polymer ?
#
loop_
_entity_poly.entity_id
_entity_poly.type
_entity_poly.pdbx_seq_one_letter_code
_entity_poly.pdbx_strand_id
1 'polypeptide(L)'
;MNAVPRPEAAIGPYDEAAQSKMEIENVRSERFQQLCLAALAKGRDIQAVEPWSEEGSRPRGLAITFTSGAQLWAGITGVAAPGEKLDQPETPVTGEPSAEVQLPALYEQGMITPARAELYLAALLVNAASDEIARAYGYSDRPTPAMHPGVGVEFHSGARANLPFVHTARPGQGRGRNAFQLQSEF
;
A
#
# COMPACT_ATOMS: atom_id res chain seq x y z
N MET A 1 2.24 62.00 1.16
CA MET A 1 1.51 60.72 1.05
C MET A 1 2.53 59.61 1.27
N ASN A 2 2.62 59.09 2.49
CA ASN A 2 3.58 58.03 2.82
C ASN A 2 2.86 56.68 2.68
N ALA A 3 3.43 55.80 1.85
CA ALA A 3 2.96 54.44 1.67
C ALA A 3 3.23 53.62 2.94
N VAL A 4 2.18 53.00 3.48
CA VAL A 4 2.28 52.02 4.56
C VAL A 4 2.82 50.71 3.98
N PRO A 5 3.90 50.11 4.52
CA PRO A 5 4.35 48.81 4.07
C PRO A 5 3.34 47.72 4.46
N ARG A 6 3.04 46.80 3.53
CA ARG A 6 2.24 45.61 3.80
C ARG A 6 2.94 44.75 4.86
N PRO A 7 2.21 44.14 5.81
CA PRO A 7 2.80 43.16 6.69
C PRO A 7 3.26 41.94 5.88
N GLU A 8 4.54 41.63 5.99
CA GLU A 8 5.14 40.36 5.58
C GLU A 8 4.38 39.25 6.31
N ALA A 9 3.79 38.32 5.55
CA ALA A 9 3.08 37.18 6.13
C ALA A 9 4.10 36.31 6.88
N ALA A 10 4.14 36.44 8.21
CA ALA A 10 4.87 35.53 9.05
C ALA A 10 4.33 34.11 8.79
N ILE A 11 5.18 33.25 8.24
CA ILE A 11 4.96 31.80 8.15
C ILE A 11 4.87 31.33 9.60
N GLY A 12 3.64 31.13 10.07
CA GLY A 12 3.38 30.81 11.47
C GLY A 12 3.83 29.38 11.82
N PRO A 13 4.07 29.09 13.10
CA PRO A 13 4.50 27.77 13.61
C PRO A 13 3.52 26.61 13.33
N TYR A 14 2.39 26.89 12.68
CA TYR A 14 1.40 25.90 12.24
C TYR A 14 1.78 25.17 10.94
N ASP A 15 2.66 25.76 10.11
CA ASP A 15 3.07 25.18 8.82
C ASP A 15 4.19 24.13 9.01
N GLU A 16 5.14 24.40 9.91
CA GLU A 16 6.32 23.57 10.13
C GLU A 16 5.98 22.19 10.75
N ALA A 17 5.03 22.14 11.69
CA ALA A 17 4.58 20.88 12.28
C ALA A 17 3.75 20.03 11.30
N ALA A 18 3.02 20.66 10.38
CA ALA A 18 2.28 19.95 9.33
C ALA A 18 3.24 19.41 8.25
N GLN A 19 4.24 20.21 7.87
CA GLN A 19 5.31 19.80 6.94
C GLN A 19 6.13 18.65 7.52
N SER A 20 6.56 18.74 8.79
CA SER A 20 7.32 17.69 9.46
C SER A 20 6.53 16.38 9.59
N LYS A 21 5.23 16.44 9.95
CA LYS A 21 4.35 15.26 9.95
C LYS A 21 4.21 14.64 8.56
N MET A 22 4.02 15.48 7.53
CA MET A 22 3.91 15.03 6.15
C MET A 22 5.22 14.38 5.67
N GLU A 23 6.37 14.93 6.03
CA GLU A 23 7.69 14.38 5.71
C GLU A 23 7.93 13.02 6.39
N ILE A 24 7.57 12.88 7.67
CA ILE A 24 7.71 11.62 8.41
C ILE A 24 6.75 10.54 7.89
N GLU A 25 5.50 10.89 7.60
CA GLU A 25 4.54 9.98 6.96
C GLU A 25 5.02 9.55 5.56
N ASN A 26 5.65 10.47 4.82
CA ASN A 26 6.26 10.19 3.53
C ASN A 26 7.39 9.16 3.64
N VAL A 27 8.25 9.23 4.66
CA VAL A 27 9.34 8.27 4.86
C VAL A 27 8.82 6.88 5.22
N ARG A 28 7.82 6.79 6.12
CA ARG A 28 7.21 5.51 6.52
C ARG A 28 6.54 4.82 5.32
N SER A 29 5.77 5.57 4.57
CA SER A 29 5.07 5.06 3.38
C SER A 29 6.03 4.66 2.26
N GLU A 30 7.17 5.35 2.13
CA GLU A 30 8.24 4.99 1.20
C GLU A 30 8.91 3.68 1.58
N ARG A 31 9.29 3.51 2.85
CA ARG A 31 9.90 2.29 3.35
C ARG A 31 8.99 1.08 3.14
N PHE A 32 7.70 1.25 3.42
CA PHE A 32 6.72 0.20 3.17
C PHE A 32 6.54 -0.10 1.68
N GLN A 33 6.54 0.93 0.81
CA GLN A 33 6.51 0.74 -0.65
C GLN A 33 7.72 -0.08 -1.11
N GLN A 34 8.93 0.23 -0.62
CA GLN A 34 10.14 -0.52 -0.96
C GLN A 34 10.08 -1.98 -0.47
N LEU A 35 9.57 -2.22 0.75
CA LEU A 35 9.33 -3.57 1.25
C LEU A 35 8.39 -4.33 0.30
N CYS A 36 7.29 -3.72 -0.12
CA CYS A 36 6.34 -4.35 -1.02
C CYS A 36 6.96 -4.64 -2.39
N LEU A 37 7.74 -3.71 -2.95
CA LEU A 37 8.44 -3.93 -4.22
C LEU A 37 9.37 -5.15 -4.13
N ALA A 38 10.18 -5.23 -3.07
CA ALA A 38 11.12 -6.33 -2.87
C ALA A 38 10.41 -7.68 -2.61
N ALA A 39 9.31 -7.67 -1.86
CA ALA A 39 8.53 -8.87 -1.55
C ALA A 39 7.80 -9.41 -2.78
N LEU A 40 7.05 -8.54 -3.47
CA LEU A 40 6.19 -8.94 -4.58
C LEU A 40 6.99 -9.34 -5.83
N ALA A 41 8.17 -8.73 -6.05
CA ALA A 41 9.05 -9.10 -7.16
C ALA A 41 9.55 -10.56 -7.12
N LYS A 42 9.47 -11.23 -5.96
CA LYS A 42 9.83 -12.65 -5.81
C LYS A 42 8.69 -13.61 -6.20
N GLY A 43 7.49 -13.10 -6.42
CA GLY A 43 6.33 -13.92 -6.75
C GLY A 43 6.40 -14.47 -8.17
N ARG A 44 6.28 -15.80 -8.32
CA ARG A 44 6.39 -16.48 -9.63
C ARG A 44 5.37 -16.01 -10.66
N ASP A 45 4.18 -15.59 -10.20
CA ASP A 45 3.08 -15.13 -11.05
C ASP A 45 3.10 -13.60 -11.28
N ILE A 46 4.11 -12.90 -10.74
CA ILE A 46 4.35 -11.47 -10.92
C ILE A 46 5.39 -11.26 -12.04
N GLN A 47 5.03 -10.50 -13.06
CA GLN A 47 5.94 -10.11 -14.13
C GLN A 47 6.74 -8.86 -13.77
N ALA A 48 6.07 -7.86 -13.19
CA ALA A 48 6.70 -6.62 -12.77
C ALA A 48 5.93 -6.00 -11.60
N VAL A 49 6.66 -5.28 -10.75
CA VAL A 49 6.07 -4.42 -9.73
C VAL A 49 6.83 -3.09 -9.72
N GLU A 50 6.09 -1.99 -9.80
CA GLU A 50 6.66 -0.65 -9.96
C GLU A 50 6.04 0.32 -8.95
N PRO A 51 6.79 1.35 -8.50
CA PRO A 51 6.20 2.45 -7.75
C PRO A 51 5.10 3.12 -8.56
N TRP A 52 3.98 3.40 -7.91
CA TRP A 52 2.88 4.14 -8.51
C TRP A 52 2.44 5.28 -7.58
N SER A 53 1.97 6.38 -8.17
CA SER A 53 1.35 7.49 -7.47
C SER A 53 0.21 8.07 -8.31
N GLU A 54 -0.73 8.72 -7.63
CA GLU A 54 -1.84 9.45 -8.21
C GLU A 54 -1.86 10.85 -7.59
N GLU A 55 -1.51 11.85 -8.41
CA GLU A 55 -1.46 13.24 -7.99
C GLU A 55 -2.77 13.68 -7.31
N GLY A 56 -2.64 14.35 -6.16
CA GLY A 56 -3.78 14.90 -5.42
C GLY A 56 -4.64 13.91 -4.64
N SER A 57 -4.40 12.58 -4.73
CA SER A 57 -5.20 11.60 -3.96
C SER A 57 -4.40 10.49 -3.31
N ARG A 58 -3.37 9.93 -3.97
CA ARG A 58 -2.59 8.80 -3.47
C ARG A 58 -1.11 9.05 -3.76
N PRO A 59 -0.38 9.66 -2.82
CA PRO A 59 1.02 10.01 -3.06
C PRO A 59 1.89 8.77 -3.31
N ARG A 60 1.48 7.59 -2.81
CA ARG A 60 2.21 6.32 -2.98
C ARG A 60 1.28 5.13 -3.20
N GLY A 61 1.79 4.16 -3.93
CA GLY A 61 1.10 2.96 -4.36
C GLY A 61 2.01 2.04 -5.16
N LEU A 62 1.44 0.97 -5.70
CA LEU A 62 2.13 -0.05 -6.49
C LEU A 62 1.35 -0.29 -7.77
N ALA A 63 2.06 -0.38 -8.89
CA ALA A 63 1.54 -0.96 -10.12
C ALA A 63 2.11 -2.38 -10.25
N ILE A 64 1.23 -3.37 -10.28
CA ILE A 64 1.58 -4.79 -10.35
C ILE A 64 1.15 -5.29 -11.73
N THR A 65 2.08 -5.87 -12.48
CA THR A 65 1.81 -6.60 -13.72
C THR A 65 2.01 -8.08 -13.47
N PHE A 66 0.99 -8.88 -13.73
CA PHE A 66 1.01 -10.33 -13.59
C PHE A 66 1.56 -10.99 -14.85
N THR A 67 2.02 -12.24 -14.77
CA THR A 67 2.56 -12.98 -15.93
C THR A 67 1.55 -13.21 -17.06
N SER A 68 0.25 -13.08 -16.78
CA SER A 68 -0.81 -13.06 -17.79
C SER A 68 -0.85 -11.77 -18.62
N GLY A 69 -0.13 -10.73 -18.20
CA GLY A 69 -0.23 -9.37 -18.74
C GLY A 69 -1.34 -8.53 -18.11
N ALA A 70 -2.12 -9.10 -17.18
CA ALA A 70 -3.11 -8.35 -16.41
C ALA A 70 -2.42 -7.41 -15.43
N GLN A 71 -3.08 -6.31 -15.06
CA GLN A 71 -2.50 -5.28 -14.20
C GLN A 71 -3.43 -4.92 -13.04
N LEU A 72 -2.82 -4.58 -11.90
CA LEU A 72 -3.48 -4.12 -10.68
C LEU A 72 -2.71 -2.93 -10.10
N TRP A 73 -3.43 -1.88 -9.74
CA TRP A 73 -2.89 -0.74 -9.02
C TRP A 73 -3.41 -0.74 -7.59
N ALA A 74 -2.52 -0.74 -6.62
CA ALA A 74 -2.84 -0.66 -5.20
C ALA A 74 -2.34 0.65 -4.61
N GLY A 75 -3.17 1.36 -3.85
CA GLY A 75 -2.71 2.51 -3.08
C GLY A 75 -1.96 2.05 -1.83
N ILE A 76 -1.16 2.91 -1.21
CA ILE A 76 -0.57 2.65 0.11
C ILE A 76 -1.15 3.67 1.09
N THR A 77 -1.73 3.18 2.18
CA THR A 77 -2.08 4.02 3.34
C THR A 77 -1.58 3.38 4.64
N GLY A 78 -1.20 4.21 5.60
CA GLY A 78 -0.66 3.79 6.89
C GLY A 78 -1.53 4.20 8.07
N VAL A 79 -1.46 3.43 9.16
CA VAL A 79 -2.01 3.75 10.47
C VAL A 79 -0.90 3.54 11.48
N ALA A 80 -0.55 4.59 12.24
CA ALA A 80 0.46 4.51 13.29
C ALA A 80 0.08 3.53 14.40
N ALA A 81 1.08 3.03 15.12
CA ALA A 81 0.85 2.18 16.27
C ALA A 81 0.08 2.95 17.38
N PRO A 82 -0.71 2.26 18.23
CA PRO A 82 -1.39 2.92 19.35
C PRO A 82 -0.41 3.66 20.27
N GLY A 83 -0.63 4.96 20.48
CA GLY A 83 0.23 5.80 21.33
C GLY A 83 1.48 6.34 20.64
N GLU A 84 1.75 5.94 19.40
CA GLU A 84 2.83 6.49 18.59
C GLU A 84 2.43 7.86 18.04
N LYS A 85 3.34 8.83 18.13
CA LYS A 85 3.14 10.13 17.51
C LYS A 85 3.75 10.11 16.11
N LEU A 86 2.94 10.50 15.12
CA LEU A 86 3.36 10.66 13.71
C LEU A 86 4.41 11.77 13.49
N ASP A 87 4.82 12.48 14.54
CA ASP A 87 5.86 13.51 14.53
C ASP A 87 7.25 12.98 14.92
N GLN A 88 7.40 11.67 15.11
CA GLN A 88 8.68 11.04 15.43
C GLN A 88 9.04 9.96 14.39
N PRO A 89 10.34 9.71 14.16
CA PRO A 89 10.79 8.56 13.39
C PRO A 89 10.19 7.26 13.94
N GLU A 90 9.69 6.40 13.04
CA GLU A 90 9.25 5.06 13.43
C GLU A 90 10.45 4.28 13.98
N THR A 91 10.26 3.59 15.10
CA THR A 91 11.22 2.58 15.55
C THR A 91 10.70 1.22 15.10
N PRO A 92 11.34 0.58 14.11
CA PRO A 92 10.96 -0.76 13.67
C PRO A 92 10.99 -1.72 14.86
N VAL A 93 9.87 -2.39 15.09
CA VAL A 93 9.80 -3.48 16.07
C VAL A 93 9.90 -4.76 15.29
N THR A 94 10.95 -5.53 15.56
CA THR A 94 11.13 -6.86 14.98
C THR A 94 10.61 -7.93 15.94
N GLY A 95 10.05 -9.00 15.39
CA GLY A 95 9.55 -10.16 16.11
C GLY A 95 9.88 -11.45 15.37
N GLU A 96 9.28 -12.56 15.81
CA GLU A 96 9.37 -13.80 15.06
C GLU A 96 8.69 -13.61 13.69
N PRO A 97 9.38 -13.92 12.56
CA PRO A 97 8.75 -13.88 11.25
C PRO A 97 7.54 -14.81 11.20
N SER A 98 6.51 -14.41 10.47
CA SER A 98 5.39 -15.30 10.20
C SER A 98 5.88 -16.59 9.53
N ALA A 99 5.30 -17.73 9.93
CA ALA A 99 5.58 -19.00 9.28
C ALA A 99 5.24 -18.90 7.78
N GLU A 100 6.12 -19.43 6.93
CA GLU A 100 5.88 -19.46 5.49
C GLU A 100 4.56 -20.18 5.18
N VAL A 101 3.78 -19.59 4.28
CA VAL A 101 2.48 -20.11 3.83
C VAL A 101 2.58 -20.59 2.40
N GLN A 102 1.75 -21.57 2.04
CA GLN A 102 1.62 -21.98 0.65
C GLN A 102 0.99 -20.84 -0.16
N LEU A 103 1.56 -20.54 -1.34
CA LEU A 103 0.98 -19.55 -2.24
C LEU A 103 -0.36 -20.06 -2.80
N PRO A 104 -1.47 -19.34 -2.56
CA PRO A 104 -2.77 -19.68 -3.14
C PRO A 104 -2.73 -19.63 -4.67
N ALA A 105 -3.66 -20.34 -5.32
CA ALA A 105 -3.80 -20.26 -6.77
C ALA A 105 -4.32 -18.87 -7.18
N LEU A 106 -3.49 -18.11 -7.90
CA LEU A 106 -3.86 -16.78 -8.41
C LEU A 106 -4.91 -16.86 -9.53
N TYR A 107 -4.77 -17.85 -10.42
CA TYR A 107 -5.61 -17.98 -11.60
C TYR A 107 -6.79 -18.93 -11.38
N GLU A 108 -7.95 -18.52 -11.89
CA GLU A 108 -9.14 -19.35 -12.05
C GLU A 108 -9.63 -19.25 -13.48
N GLN A 109 -9.66 -20.38 -14.18
CA GLN A 109 -10.04 -20.42 -15.60
C GLN A 109 -9.20 -19.44 -16.47
N GLY A 110 -7.95 -19.18 -16.07
CA GLY A 110 -7.03 -18.27 -16.76
C GLY A 110 -7.17 -16.79 -16.41
N MET A 111 -8.13 -16.43 -15.54
CA MET A 111 -8.40 -15.05 -15.13
C MET A 111 -8.00 -14.82 -13.67
N ILE A 112 -7.77 -13.55 -13.31
CA ILE A 112 -7.53 -13.12 -11.93
C ILE A 112 -8.80 -12.45 -11.40
N THR A 113 -9.21 -12.82 -10.19
CA THR A 113 -10.25 -12.10 -9.45
C THR A 113 -9.61 -11.23 -8.37
N PRO A 114 -10.24 -10.12 -7.94
CA PRO A 114 -9.73 -9.33 -6.83
C PRO A 114 -9.50 -10.18 -5.56
N ALA A 115 -10.41 -11.09 -5.22
CA ALA A 115 -10.28 -11.94 -4.05
C ALA A 115 -9.05 -12.89 -4.13
N ARG A 116 -8.76 -13.46 -5.30
CA ARG A 116 -7.56 -14.30 -5.48
C ARG A 116 -6.29 -13.46 -5.44
N ALA A 117 -6.32 -12.26 -6.00
CA ALA A 117 -5.20 -11.32 -5.90
C ALA A 117 -4.93 -10.92 -4.44
N GLU A 118 -5.95 -10.67 -3.62
CA GLU A 118 -5.79 -10.40 -2.18
C GLU A 118 -5.03 -11.53 -1.48
N LEU A 119 -5.53 -12.76 -1.62
CA LEU A 119 -4.95 -13.95 -0.97
C LEU A 119 -3.52 -14.20 -1.42
N TYR A 120 -3.27 -14.10 -2.73
CA TYR A 120 -1.95 -14.34 -3.31
C TYR A 120 -0.93 -13.27 -2.88
N LEU A 121 -1.30 -11.98 -2.94
CA LEU A 121 -0.41 -10.89 -2.54
C LEU A 121 -0.17 -10.87 -1.02
N ALA A 122 -1.19 -11.19 -0.21
CA ALA A 122 -1.01 -11.36 1.23
C ALA A 122 -0.03 -12.49 1.55
N ALA A 123 -0.13 -13.63 0.87
CA ALA A 123 0.79 -14.76 1.04
C ALA A 123 2.23 -14.40 0.63
N LEU A 124 2.42 -13.61 -0.44
CA LEU A 124 3.75 -13.12 -0.83
C LEU A 124 4.36 -12.20 0.24
N LEU A 125 3.55 -11.34 0.86
CA LEU A 125 4.02 -10.46 1.93
C LEU A 125 4.37 -11.23 3.21
N VAL A 126 3.60 -12.27 3.56
CA VAL A 126 3.95 -13.20 4.65
C VAL A 126 5.29 -13.90 4.35
N ASN A 127 5.44 -14.41 3.13
CA ASN A 127 6.65 -15.13 2.70
C ASN A 127 7.84 -14.21 2.39
N ALA A 128 7.70 -12.89 2.56
CA ALA A 128 8.81 -11.96 2.39
C ALA A 128 9.93 -12.16 3.43
N ALA A 129 9.64 -12.92 4.50
CA ALA A 129 10.51 -13.15 5.66
C ALA A 129 10.96 -11.84 6.33
N SER A 130 10.09 -10.82 6.33
CA SER A 130 10.31 -9.60 7.09
C SER A 130 10.01 -9.85 8.57
N ASP A 131 10.98 -9.59 9.42
CA ASP A 131 10.85 -9.67 10.88
C ASP A 131 10.01 -8.53 11.47
N GLU A 132 9.68 -7.50 10.68
CA GLU A 132 8.75 -6.43 11.08
C GLU A 132 7.28 -6.82 10.89
N ILE A 133 6.97 -7.72 9.95
CA ILE A 133 5.60 -8.12 9.62
C ILE A 133 5.12 -9.17 10.62
N ALA A 134 4.13 -8.80 11.42
CA ALA A 134 3.43 -9.74 12.29
C ALA A 134 2.39 -10.56 11.51
N ARG A 135 1.73 -9.94 10.52
CA ARG A 135 0.70 -10.59 9.70
C ARG A 135 0.41 -9.83 8.41
N ALA A 136 0.04 -10.53 7.34
CA ALA A 136 -0.69 -9.95 6.21
C ALA A 136 -1.96 -10.74 5.90
N TYR A 137 -2.97 -10.10 5.32
CA TYR A 137 -4.28 -10.72 5.02
C TYR A 137 -5.04 -9.99 3.91
N GLY A 138 -5.96 -10.69 3.24
CA GLY A 138 -6.93 -10.07 2.34
C GLY A 138 -8.07 -9.39 3.10
N TYR A 139 -8.62 -8.29 2.59
CA TYR A 139 -9.75 -7.65 3.25
C TYR A 139 -11.02 -8.49 3.20
N SER A 140 -11.16 -9.33 2.17
CA SER A 140 -12.26 -10.30 2.07
C SER A 140 -12.22 -11.41 3.12
N ASP A 141 -11.08 -11.63 3.80
CA ASP A 141 -10.94 -12.64 4.86
C ASP A 141 -11.45 -12.14 6.23
N ARG A 142 -11.86 -10.87 6.33
CA ARG A 142 -12.37 -10.29 7.57
C ARG A 142 -13.82 -10.70 7.82
N PRO A 143 -14.25 -10.84 9.10
CA PRO A 143 -15.64 -11.17 9.44
C PRO A 143 -16.66 -10.19 8.84
N THR A 144 -16.26 -8.93 8.71
CA THR A 144 -16.96 -7.91 7.94
C THR A 144 -16.09 -7.56 6.73
N PRO A 145 -16.47 -7.99 5.51
CA PRO A 145 -15.73 -7.67 4.31
C PRO A 145 -15.62 -6.15 4.11
N ALA A 146 -14.45 -5.68 3.67
CA ALA A 146 -14.31 -4.28 3.30
C ALA A 146 -15.10 -3.95 2.03
N MET A 147 -15.50 -2.69 1.87
CA MET A 147 -16.20 -2.22 0.68
C MET A 147 -15.37 -2.36 -0.60
N HIS A 148 -14.05 -2.29 -0.48
CA HIS A 148 -13.11 -2.43 -1.59
C HIS A 148 -12.09 -3.52 -1.26
N PRO A 149 -11.76 -4.40 -2.22
CA PRO A 149 -10.69 -5.37 -2.05
C PRO A 149 -9.34 -4.70 -1.77
N GLY A 150 -8.48 -5.38 -1.04
CA GLY A 150 -7.15 -4.90 -0.71
C GLY A 150 -6.41 -5.84 0.25
N VAL A 151 -5.15 -5.53 0.48
CA VAL A 151 -4.31 -6.29 1.42
C VAL A 151 -4.04 -5.44 2.65
N GLY A 152 -4.19 -6.03 3.83
CA GLY A 152 -3.76 -5.43 5.10
C GLY A 152 -2.46 -6.06 5.56
N VAL A 153 -1.59 -5.23 6.14
CA VAL A 153 -0.37 -5.66 6.83
C VAL A 153 -0.40 -5.11 8.25
N GLU A 154 -0.13 -5.97 9.22
CA GLU A 154 0.05 -5.62 10.63
C GLU A 154 1.51 -5.86 11.00
N PHE A 155 2.12 -4.84 11.60
CA PHE A 155 3.50 -4.89 12.07
C PHE A 155 3.54 -5.28 13.56
N HIS A 156 4.67 -5.82 14.01
CA HIS A 156 4.87 -6.13 15.44
C HIS A 156 4.82 -4.88 16.34
N SER A 157 5.05 -3.70 15.77
CA SER A 157 4.86 -2.41 16.46
C SER A 157 3.38 -2.12 16.80
N GLY A 158 2.44 -2.82 16.15
CA GLY A 158 1.01 -2.51 16.19
C GLY A 158 0.58 -1.49 15.13
N ALA A 159 1.52 -0.94 14.36
CA ALA A 159 1.21 -0.16 13.17
C ALA A 159 0.53 -1.04 12.11
N ARG A 160 -0.20 -0.41 11.20
CA ARG A 160 -0.86 -1.10 10.08
C ARG A 160 -0.60 -0.39 8.77
N ALA A 161 -0.42 -1.16 7.71
CA ALA A 161 -0.44 -0.66 6.35
C ALA A 161 -1.57 -1.32 5.56
N ASN A 162 -2.09 -0.57 4.60
CA ASN A 162 -3.27 -0.89 3.85
C ASN A 162 -2.96 -0.69 2.37
N LEU A 163 -3.24 -1.71 1.58
CA LEU A 163 -3.03 -1.79 0.13
C LEU A 163 -4.37 -1.93 -0.58
N PRO A 164 -5.26 -0.90 -0.55
CA PRO A 164 -6.54 -0.99 -1.23
C PRO A 164 -6.33 -1.04 -2.75
N PHE A 165 -7.06 -1.94 -3.42
CA PHE A 165 -7.00 -2.07 -4.87
C PHE A 165 -7.79 -0.94 -5.52
N VAL A 166 -7.11 -0.13 -6.33
CA VAL A 166 -7.66 1.10 -6.92
C VAL A 166 -8.10 0.87 -8.35
N HIS A 167 -7.30 0.18 -9.15
CA HIS A 167 -7.62 -0.11 -10.54
C HIS A 167 -7.19 -1.52 -10.92
N THR A 168 -7.88 -2.10 -11.91
CA THR A 168 -7.48 -3.33 -12.59
C THR A 168 -7.53 -3.11 -14.10
N ALA A 169 -6.77 -3.91 -14.85
CA ALA A 169 -6.85 -3.96 -16.30
C ALA A 169 -6.54 -5.38 -16.80
N ARG A 170 -7.28 -5.82 -17.83
CA ARG A 170 -6.98 -7.06 -18.56
C ARG A 170 -5.72 -6.90 -19.42
N PRO A 171 -5.13 -8.01 -19.90
CA PRO A 171 -4.03 -7.95 -20.84
C PRO A 171 -4.32 -7.04 -22.04
N GLY A 172 -3.45 -6.05 -22.28
CA GLY A 172 -3.60 -5.08 -23.36
C GLY A 172 -4.60 -3.95 -23.11
N GLN A 173 -5.26 -3.90 -21.94
CA GLN A 173 -6.09 -2.75 -21.55
C GLN A 173 -5.27 -1.71 -20.79
N GLY A 174 -5.66 -0.45 -20.94
CA GLY A 174 -5.14 0.63 -20.09
C GLY A 174 -5.83 0.66 -18.72
N ARG A 175 -5.20 1.36 -17.77
CA ARG A 175 -5.76 1.62 -16.44
C ARG A 175 -7.18 2.18 -16.52
N GLY A 176 -8.11 1.61 -15.77
CA GLY A 176 -9.48 2.11 -15.65
C GLY A 176 -9.53 3.58 -15.19
N ARG A 177 -10.54 4.33 -15.64
CA ARG A 177 -10.68 5.76 -15.34
C ARG A 177 -11.23 6.05 -13.93
N ASN A 178 -12.02 5.13 -13.38
CA ASN A 178 -12.69 5.32 -12.10
C ASN A 178 -11.96 4.52 -11.02
N ALA A 179 -11.52 5.20 -9.95
CA ALA A 179 -10.92 4.56 -8.80
C ALA A 179 -11.91 3.63 -8.10
N PHE A 180 -11.42 2.49 -7.62
CA PHE A 180 -12.15 1.43 -6.91
C PHE A 180 -13.24 0.72 -7.73
N GLN A 181 -13.38 1.05 -9.01
CA GLN A 181 -14.28 0.34 -9.92
C GLN A 181 -13.53 -0.81 -10.59
N LEU A 182 -13.21 -1.84 -9.80
CA LEU A 182 -12.44 -2.99 -10.25
C LEU A 182 -13.28 -3.89 -11.16
N GLN A 183 -12.63 -4.52 -12.13
CA GLN A 183 -13.24 -5.60 -12.90
C GLN A 183 -13.43 -6.81 -11.97
N SER A 184 -14.55 -7.52 -12.13
CA SER A 184 -14.77 -8.78 -11.40
C SER A 184 -13.71 -9.82 -11.74
N GLU A 185 -13.20 -9.76 -12.97
CA GLU A 185 -12.15 -10.61 -13.54
C GLU A 185 -11.27 -9.82 -14.51
N PHE A 186 -9.95 -9.93 -14.36
CA PHE A 186 -8.95 -9.23 -15.15
C PHE A 186 -7.77 -10.12 -15.55
#